data_AF-W5TKJ2-F1
#
_entry.id   AF-W5TKJ2-F1
#
_cell.length_a   1.000
_cell.length_b   1.000
_cell.length_c   1.000
_cell.angle_alpha   90.00
_cell.angle_beta   90.00
_cell.angle_gamma   90.00
#
_symmetry.space_group_name_H-M   'P 1'
#
loop_
_entity.id
_entity.type
_entity.pdbx_description
1 polymer ?
#
loop_
_entity_poly.entity_id
_entity_poly.type
_entity_poly.pdbx_seq_one_letter_code
_entity_poly.pdbx_strand_id
1 'polypeptide(L)'
;MPVLVDDRLPVARLRSQWIALWLLPVFGAVLIVAFLAFPGFLPPTSPAADAESIARFYSDHLGMIRFSMITFNLCGIMLIPFFMVIVVQMKRMATPSQVLAYSYLAAVVSGATLFAIADIFWLVAAFRPERDPQLVQLLNDLAWLTFTAPVGMLVAQMVCLALAVRLDARPKPIFPRWVAAFSLAVGAAMAPAACSVIFRSGPLAWNGVVSFWIRIGAFAAFLLVMFFVVRAALLRQEIECGGAA
;
A
#
# COMPACT_ATOMS: atom_id res chain seq x y z
N MET A 1 -8.60 -45.59 10.36
CA MET A 1 -7.86 -45.03 9.20
C MET A 1 -6.96 -43.93 9.75
N PRO A 2 -5.63 -44.11 9.85
CA PRO A 2 -4.77 -43.06 10.36
C PRO A 2 -4.74 -41.94 9.31
N VAL A 3 -5.07 -40.72 9.74
CA VAL A 3 -4.88 -39.51 8.94
C VAL A 3 -3.37 -39.38 8.73
N LEU A 4 -2.89 -39.67 7.52
CA LEU A 4 -1.54 -39.35 7.10
C LEU A 4 -1.39 -37.83 7.24
N VAL A 5 -0.74 -37.39 8.31
CA VAL A 5 -0.24 -36.02 8.43
C VAL A 5 0.84 -35.90 7.35
N ASP A 6 0.48 -35.29 6.23
CA ASP A 6 1.41 -35.09 5.12
C ASP A 6 2.47 -34.07 5.56
N ASP A 7 3.67 -34.55 5.87
CA ASP A 7 4.86 -33.77 6.22
C ASP A 7 5.28 -32.79 5.10
N ARG A 8 4.66 -32.85 3.92
CA ARG A 8 4.84 -31.86 2.84
C ARG A 8 4.06 -30.57 3.10
N LEU A 9 3.02 -30.58 3.93
CA LEU A 9 2.17 -29.41 4.18
C LEU A 9 2.90 -28.24 4.87
N PRO A 10 3.80 -28.42 5.85
CA PRO A 10 4.57 -27.33 6.45
C PRO A 10 5.55 -26.69 5.46
N VAL A 11 6.27 -27.51 4.68
CA VAL A 11 7.27 -27.04 3.71
C VAL A 11 6.61 -26.31 2.53
N ALA A 12 5.50 -26.85 2.00
CA ALA A 12 4.74 -26.20 0.93
C ALA A 12 4.13 -24.85 1.38
N ARG A 13 3.69 -24.75 2.65
CA ARG A 13 3.19 -23.50 3.25
C ARG A 13 4.27 -22.42 3.43
N LEU A 14 5.54 -22.81 3.49
CA LEU A 14 6.66 -21.87 3.62
C LEU A 14 7.12 -21.36 2.25
N ARG A 15 7.15 -22.24 1.24
CA ARG A 15 7.46 -21.87 -0.16
C ARG A 15 6.51 -20.78 -0.69
N SER A 16 5.21 -20.90 -0.42
CA SER A 16 4.23 -19.89 -0.87
C SER A 16 4.45 -18.52 -0.21
N GLN A 17 4.83 -18.49 1.07
CA GLN A 17 5.16 -17.24 1.77
C GLN A 17 6.45 -16.59 1.22
N TRP A 18 7.45 -17.39 0.86
CA TRP A 18 8.65 -16.89 0.19
C TRP A 18 8.37 -16.27 -1.16
N ILE A 19 7.58 -16.96 -1.99
CA ILE A 19 7.15 -16.42 -3.30
C ILE A 19 6.45 -15.08 -3.07
N ALA A 20 5.46 -15.05 -2.17
CA ALA A 20 4.70 -13.84 -1.85
C ALA A 20 5.56 -12.68 -1.30
N LEU A 21 6.60 -12.98 -0.51
CA LEU A 21 7.57 -11.98 -0.04
C LEU A 21 8.33 -11.35 -1.21
N TRP A 22 8.80 -12.17 -2.16
CA TRP A 22 9.59 -11.70 -3.30
C TRP A 22 8.78 -10.98 -4.38
N LEU A 23 7.44 -11.09 -4.36
CA LEU A 23 6.58 -10.27 -5.21
C LEU A 23 6.72 -8.78 -4.88
N LEU A 24 6.98 -8.41 -3.62
CA LEU A 24 7.13 -7.01 -3.23
C LEU A 24 8.26 -6.28 -3.98
N PRO A 25 9.53 -6.73 -3.97
CA PRO A 25 10.58 -6.01 -4.70
C PRO A 25 10.39 -6.06 -6.22
N VAL A 26 9.88 -7.16 -6.78
CA VAL A 26 9.65 -7.31 -8.23
C VAL A 26 8.58 -6.32 -8.70
N PHE A 27 7.39 -6.38 -8.12
CA PHE A 27 6.32 -5.48 -8.50
C PHE A 27 6.53 -4.06 -7.96
N GLY A 28 7.19 -3.90 -6.82
CA GLY A 28 7.61 -2.59 -6.31
C GLY A 28 8.50 -1.84 -7.31
N ALA A 29 9.44 -2.51 -7.98
CA ALA A 29 10.23 -1.90 -9.04
C ALA A 29 9.36 -1.47 -10.24
N VAL A 30 8.40 -2.31 -10.64
CA VAL A 30 7.43 -1.97 -11.70
C VAL A 30 6.58 -0.75 -11.32
N LEU A 31 6.11 -0.68 -10.07
CA LEU A 31 5.33 0.46 -9.58
C LEU A 31 6.16 1.74 -9.48
N ILE A 32 7.45 1.64 -9.17
CA ILE A 32 8.37 2.79 -9.23
C ILE A 32 8.51 3.28 -10.68
N VAL A 33 8.64 2.38 -11.66
CA VAL A 33 8.66 2.76 -13.08
C VAL A 33 7.36 3.45 -13.48
N ALA A 34 6.20 2.91 -13.08
CA ALA A 34 4.90 3.54 -13.34
C ALA A 34 4.77 4.92 -12.66
N PHE A 35 5.29 5.06 -11.44
CA PHE A 35 5.33 6.32 -10.70
C PHE A 35 6.16 7.39 -11.43
N LEU A 36 7.37 7.03 -11.86
CA LEU A 36 8.27 7.93 -12.58
C LEU A 36 7.76 8.26 -13.99
N ALA A 37 7.03 7.34 -14.62
CA ALA A 37 6.43 7.54 -15.92
C ALA A 37 5.19 8.45 -15.88
N PHE A 38 4.53 8.63 -14.73
CA PHE A 38 3.35 9.49 -14.65
C PHE A 38 3.78 10.96 -14.48
N PRO A 39 3.59 11.84 -15.48
CA PRO A 39 4.09 13.21 -15.40
C PRO A 39 3.40 14.02 -14.30
N GLY A 40 2.19 13.60 -13.92
CA GLY A 40 1.39 14.24 -12.89
C GLY A 40 1.91 14.00 -11.47
N PHE A 41 2.98 13.22 -11.25
CA PHE A 41 3.62 13.07 -9.93
C PHE A 41 4.91 13.89 -9.79
N LEU A 42 5.45 14.45 -10.87
CA LEU A 42 6.77 15.09 -10.91
C LEU A 42 6.77 16.42 -11.69
N PRO A 43 6.23 17.51 -11.13
CA PRO A 43 5.62 17.63 -9.81
C PRO A 43 4.14 17.22 -9.78
N PRO A 44 3.57 16.92 -8.58
CA PRO A 44 2.15 16.67 -8.41
C PRO A 44 1.26 17.80 -8.96
N THR A 45 0.26 17.47 -9.79
CA THR A 45 -0.60 18.51 -10.40
C THR A 45 -1.32 19.33 -9.33
N SER A 46 -1.35 20.66 -9.51
CA SER A 46 -1.86 21.58 -8.50
C SER A 46 -3.40 21.59 -8.40
N PRO A 47 -3.99 21.63 -7.19
CA PRO A 47 -5.41 21.91 -7.00
C PRO A 47 -5.86 23.30 -7.46
N ALA A 48 -4.91 24.21 -7.66
CA ALA A 48 -5.18 25.56 -8.16
C ALA A 48 -5.06 25.69 -9.68
N ALA A 49 -4.73 24.59 -10.40
CA ALA A 49 -4.65 24.60 -11.85
C ALA A 49 -6.04 24.84 -12.47
N ASP A 50 -6.11 25.67 -13.49
CA ASP A 50 -7.37 25.91 -14.22
C ASP A 50 -7.76 24.70 -15.08
N ALA A 51 -9.02 24.64 -15.48
CA ALA A 51 -9.54 23.51 -16.24
C ALA A 51 -8.81 23.31 -17.58
N GLU A 52 -8.46 24.40 -18.26
CA GLU A 52 -7.78 24.39 -19.55
C GLU A 52 -6.35 23.84 -19.47
N SER A 53 -5.61 24.17 -18.43
CA SER A 53 -4.26 23.64 -18.20
C SER A 53 -4.30 22.15 -17.85
N ILE A 54 -5.29 21.71 -17.09
CA ILE A 54 -5.50 20.29 -16.82
C ILE A 54 -5.87 19.54 -18.10
N ALA A 55 -6.81 20.05 -18.90
CA ALA A 55 -7.16 19.42 -20.19
C ALA A 55 -5.95 19.28 -21.12
N ARG A 56 -5.14 20.34 -21.25
CA ARG A 56 -3.87 20.31 -22.00
C ARG A 56 -2.87 19.31 -21.45
N PHE A 57 -2.71 19.23 -20.13
CA PHE A 57 -1.86 18.22 -19.51
C PHE A 57 -2.26 16.79 -19.92
N TYR A 58 -3.56 16.48 -19.94
CA TYR A 58 -4.02 15.17 -20.38
C TYR A 58 -3.75 14.93 -21.87
N SER A 59 -4.01 15.91 -22.74
CA SER A 59 -3.75 15.77 -24.19
C SER A 59 -2.28 15.55 -24.50
N ASP A 60 -1.39 16.27 -23.83
CA ASP A 60 0.05 16.25 -24.10
C ASP A 60 0.74 14.99 -23.57
N HIS A 61 0.13 14.32 -22.58
CA HIS A 61 0.73 13.18 -21.88
C HIS A 61 -0.08 11.88 -21.94
N LEU A 62 -1.08 11.79 -22.83
CA LEU A 62 -2.00 10.64 -22.95
C LEU A 62 -1.33 9.26 -22.83
N GLY A 63 -0.27 9.03 -23.59
CA GLY A 63 0.42 7.73 -23.63
C GLY A 63 1.01 7.36 -22.28
N MET A 64 1.67 8.32 -21.62
CA MET A 64 2.31 8.13 -20.32
C MET A 64 1.29 7.95 -19.20
N ILE A 65 0.20 8.74 -19.21
CA ILE A 65 -0.90 8.60 -18.24
C ILE A 65 -1.52 7.20 -18.35
N ARG A 66 -1.86 6.77 -19.56
CA ARG A 66 -2.44 5.44 -19.80
C ARG A 66 -1.49 4.33 -19.37
N PHE A 67 -0.22 4.40 -19.78
CA PHE A 67 0.81 3.43 -19.40
C PHE A 67 0.93 3.30 -17.88
N SER A 68 1.10 4.41 -17.17
CA SER A 68 1.26 4.41 -15.72
C SER A 68 0.05 3.87 -14.99
N MET A 69 -1.15 4.38 -15.31
CA MET A 69 -2.37 3.98 -14.58
C MET A 69 -2.78 2.54 -14.86
N ILE A 70 -2.63 2.05 -16.10
CA ILE A 70 -2.85 0.64 -16.42
C ILE A 70 -1.86 -0.25 -15.66
N THR A 71 -0.59 0.16 -15.61
CA THR A 71 0.45 -0.57 -14.88
C THR A 71 0.16 -0.60 -13.39
N PHE A 72 -0.21 0.54 -12.78
CA PHE A 72 -0.62 0.59 -11.38
C PHE A 72 -1.81 -0.31 -11.08
N ASN A 73 -2.81 -0.33 -11.95
CA ASN A 73 -4.01 -1.16 -11.76
C ASN A 73 -3.69 -2.66 -11.85
N LEU A 74 -2.89 -3.09 -12.84
CA LEU A 74 -2.52 -4.50 -13.05
C LEU A 74 -1.51 -5.01 -12.02
N CYS A 75 -0.52 -4.19 -11.68
CA CYS A 75 0.60 -4.60 -10.84
C CYS A 75 0.43 -4.22 -9.37
N GLY A 76 -0.36 -3.20 -9.05
CA GLY A 76 -0.57 -2.74 -7.67
C GLY A 76 -1.19 -3.81 -6.78
N ILE A 77 -2.14 -4.57 -7.34
CA ILE A 77 -2.79 -5.69 -6.63
C ILE A 77 -1.81 -6.84 -6.31
N MET A 78 -0.70 -6.94 -7.05
CA MET A 78 0.32 -7.98 -6.82
C MET A 78 1.16 -7.74 -5.56
N LEU A 79 0.93 -6.63 -4.85
CA LEU A 79 1.47 -6.42 -3.50
C LEU A 79 0.64 -7.10 -2.40
N ILE A 80 -0.62 -7.46 -2.65
CA ILE A 80 -1.50 -8.11 -1.66
C ILE A 80 -0.87 -9.40 -1.07
N PRO A 81 -0.25 -10.29 -1.86
CA PRO A 81 0.43 -11.46 -1.32
C PRO A 81 1.47 -11.13 -0.24
N PHE A 82 2.25 -10.05 -0.39
CA PHE A 82 3.22 -9.62 0.62
C PHE A 82 2.52 -9.27 1.95
N PHE A 83 1.43 -8.49 1.89
CA PHE A 83 0.64 -8.16 3.08
C PHE A 83 -0.03 -9.41 3.69
N MET A 84 -0.40 -10.39 2.86
CA MET A 84 -0.90 -11.68 3.36
C MET A 84 0.16 -12.45 4.14
N VAL A 85 1.45 -12.37 3.80
CA VAL A 85 2.51 -12.95 4.62
C VAL A 85 2.55 -12.26 5.99
N ILE A 86 2.41 -10.94 6.06
CA ILE A 86 2.31 -10.22 7.34
C ILE A 86 1.12 -10.73 8.15
N VAL A 87 -0.05 -10.91 7.53
CA VAL A 87 -1.25 -11.48 8.19
C VAL A 87 -0.96 -12.88 8.71
N VAL A 88 -0.33 -13.76 7.92
CA VAL A 88 0.05 -15.10 8.38
C VAL A 88 0.96 -15.04 9.59
N GLN A 89 1.93 -14.12 9.61
CA GLN A 89 2.81 -13.91 10.76
C GLN A 89 2.05 -13.35 11.98
N MET A 90 1.12 -12.41 11.78
CA MET A 90 0.23 -11.93 12.85
C MET A 90 -0.60 -13.07 13.44
N LYS A 91 -1.10 -13.99 12.62
CA LYS A 91 -1.86 -15.16 13.09
C LYS A 91 -1.04 -16.16 13.92
N ARG A 92 0.30 -16.09 13.84
CA ARG A 92 1.23 -16.89 14.67
C ARG A 92 1.54 -16.24 16.04
N MET A 93 1.14 -14.98 16.25
CA MET A 93 1.34 -14.27 17.53
C MET A 93 0.42 -14.85 18.61
N ALA A 94 0.87 -14.81 19.86
CA ALA A 94 0.05 -15.24 21.00
C ALA A 94 -0.84 -14.08 21.48
N THR A 95 -1.81 -13.68 20.65
CA THR A 95 -2.82 -12.67 20.98
C THR A 95 -4.13 -13.32 21.46
N PRO A 96 -4.96 -12.63 22.26
CA PRO A 96 -6.23 -13.19 22.75
C PRO A 96 -7.22 -13.56 21.63
N SER A 97 -7.14 -12.88 20.47
CA SER A 97 -7.98 -13.13 19.31
C SER A 97 -7.25 -12.81 18.00
N GLN A 98 -7.85 -13.23 16.88
CA GLN A 98 -7.35 -12.99 15.52
C GLN A 98 -7.95 -11.73 14.88
N VAL A 99 -8.72 -10.93 15.64
CA VAL A 99 -9.42 -9.75 15.13
C VAL A 99 -8.46 -8.76 14.48
N LEU A 100 -7.31 -8.50 15.10
CA LEU A 100 -6.32 -7.56 14.57
C LEU A 100 -5.74 -7.98 13.21
N ALA A 101 -5.55 -9.29 12.99
CA ALA A 101 -5.06 -9.81 11.71
C ALA A 101 -6.10 -9.63 10.60
N TYR A 102 -7.38 -9.87 10.89
CA TYR A 102 -8.47 -9.65 9.94
C TYR A 102 -8.73 -8.16 9.70
N SER A 103 -8.70 -7.32 10.74
CA SER A 103 -8.83 -5.86 10.61
C SER A 103 -7.68 -5.26 9.78
N TYR A 104 -6.45 -5.75 9.98
CA TYR A 104 -5.30 -5.38 9.15
C TYR A 104 -5.54 -5.73 7.68
N LEU A 105 -5.98 -6.96 7.40
CA LEU A 105 -6.26 -7.40 6.03
C LEU A 105 -7.38 -6.58 5.37
N ALA A 106 -8.48 -6.35 6.09
CA ALA A 106 -9.58 -5.53 5.61
C ALA A 106 -9.10 -4.12 5.26
N ALA A 107 -8.30 -3.51 6.12
CA ALA A 107 -7.71 -2.19 5.88
C ALA A 107 -6.79 -2.16 4.65
N VAL A 108 -5.95 -3.19 4.45
CA VAL A 108 -5.10 -3.34 3.26
C VAL A 108 -5.93 -3.44 1.97
N VAL A 109 -6.97 -4.27 1.97
CA VAL A 109 -7.82 -4.50 0.78
C VAL A 109 -8.66 -3.27 0.45
N SER A 110 -9.20 -2.58 1.45
CA SER A 110 -9.83 -1.26 1.26
C SER A 110 -8.82 -0.26 0.68
N GLY A 111 -7.59 -0.30 1.21
CA GLY A 111 -6.39 0.35 0.68
C GLY A 111 -6.23 0.25 -0.83
N ALA A 112 -6.00 -0.98 -1.27
CA ALA A 112 -5.76 -1.31 -2.67
C ALA A 112 -6.97 -0.98 -3.55
N THR A 113 -8.19 -1.18 -3.05
CA THR A 113 -9.42 -0.89 -3.81
C THR A 113 -9.56 0.60 -4.12
N LEU A 114 -9.38 1.48 -3.14
CA LEU A 114 -9.47 2.93 -3.38
C LEU A 114 -8.33 3.44 -4.25
N PHE A 115 -7.14 2.86 -4.10
CA PHE A 115 -6.02 3.12 -5.01
C PHE A 115 -6.40 2.78 -6.47
N ALA A 116 -6.95 1.59 -6.71
CA ALA A 116 -7.40 1.18 -8.04
C ALA A 116 -8.52 2.09 -8.59
N ILE A 117 -9.44 2.55 -7.75
CA ILE A 117 -10.50 3.48 -8.17
C ILE A 117 -9.90 4.84 -8.59
N ALA A 118 -8.89 5.34 -7.88
CA ALA A 118 -8.20 6.57 -8.28
C ALA A 118 -7.54 6.43 -9.67
N ASP A 119 -6.85 5.32 -9.93
CA ASP A 119 -6.26 5.01 -11.24
C ASP A 119 -7.31 5.01 -12.35
N ILE A 120 -8.49 4.45 -12.07
CA ILE A 120 -9.61 4.46 -13.03
C ILE A 120 -10.08 5.89 -13.31
N PHE A 121 -10.13 6.80 -12.33
CA PHE A 121 -10.51 8.18 -12.60
C PHE A 121 -9.50 8.89 -13.52
N TRP A 122 -8.19 8.72 -13.30
CA TRP A 122 -7.18 9.21 -14.23
C TRP A 122 -7.34 8.60 -15.63
N LEU A 123 -7.62 7.31 -15.73
CA LEU A 123 -7.86 6.64 -17.02
C LEU A 123 -9.12 7.12 -17.71
N VAL A 124 -10.21 7.37 -16.98
CA VAL A 124 -11.46 7.88 -17.55
C VAL A 124 -11.27 9.30 -18.10
N ALA A 125 -10.47 10.14 -17.43
CA ALA A 125 -10.07 11.44 -17.95
C ALA A 125 -9.23 11.29 -19.24
N ALA A 126 -8.23 10.41 -19.23
CA ALA A 126 -7.38 10.13 -20.40
C ALA A 126 -8.08 9.37 -21.54
N PHE A 127 -9.24 8.75 -21.29
CA PHE A 127 -9.99 7.99 -22.29
C PHE A 127 -10.67 8.92 -23.31
N ARG A 128 -11.09 10.12 -22.89
CA ARG A 128 -11.69 11.16 -23.74
C ARG A 128 -11.09 12.53 -23.41
N PRO A 129 -9.85 12.81 -23.84
CA PRO A 129 -9.19 14.10 -23.59
C PRO A 129 -9.92 15.29 -24.22
N GLU A 130 -10.71 15.05 -25.27
CA GLU A 130 -11.51 16.05 -25.98
C GLU A 130 -12.79 16.50 -25.25
N ARG A 131 -13.05 15.97 -24.04
CA ARG A 131 -14.17 16.43 -23.21
C ARG A 131 -14.00 17.89 -22.82
N ASP A 132 -15.13 18.51 -22.45
CA ASP A 132 -15.14 19.82 -21.84
C ASP A 132 -14.08 19.89 -20.71
N PRO A 133 -13.20 20.91 -20.71
CA PRO A 133 -12.14 21.04 -19.72
C PRO A 133 -12.61 20.95 -18.27
N GLN A 134 -13.81 21.43 -17.96
CA GLN A 134 -14.37 21.36 -16.60
C GLN A 134 -14.66 19.93 -16.17
N LEU A 135 -15.08 19.06 -17.10
CA LEU A 135 -15.29 17.64 -16.82
C LEU A 135 -13.97 16.90 -16.63
N VAL A 136 -12.93 17.25 -17.39
CA VAL A 136 -11.59 16.69 -17.21
C VAL A 136 -11.02 17.11 -15.85
N GLN A 137 -11.20 18.37 -15.45
CA GLN A 137 -10.80 18.87 -14.13
C GLN A 137 -11.53 18.13 -13.01
N LEU A 138 -12.85 17.96 -13.11
CA LEU A 138 -13.63 17.20 -12.11
C LEU A 138 -13.11 15.75 -11.96
N LEU A 139 -12.83 15.07 -13.07
CA LEU A 139 -12.28 13.71 -13.05
C LEU A 139 -10.88 13.66 -12.45
N ASN A 140 -10.04 14.65 -12.76
CA ASN A 140 -8.72 14.79 -12.16
C ASN A 140 -8.81 14.99 -10.64
N ASP A 141 -9.69 15.87 -10.18
CA ASP A 141 -9.89 16.15 -8.76
C ASP A 141 -10.41 14.90 -8.03
N LEU A 142 -11.34 14.16 -8.63
CA LEU A 142 -11.79 12.87 -8.11
C LEU A 142 -10.64 11.88 -7.98
N ALA A 143 -9.75 11.81 -8.97
CA ALA A 143 -8.59 10.93 -8.93
C ALA A 143 -7.64 11.30 -7.77
N TRP A 144 -7.27 12.58 -7.66
CA TRP A 144 -6.36 13.07 -6.63
C TRP A 144 -6.92 12.96 -5.22
N LEU A 145 -8.19 13.30 -5.02
CA LEU A 145 -8.84 13.22 -3.72
C LEU A 145 -9.07 11.78 -3.30
N THR A 146 -9.48 10.90 -4.21
CA THR A 146 -9.61 9.46 -3.92
C THR A 146 -8.25 8.83 -3.64
N PHE A 147 -7.20 9.27 -4.32
CA PHE A 147 -5.85 8.80 -4.05
C PHE A 147 -5.34 9.26 -2.68
N THR A 148 -5.61 10.50 -2.28
CA THR A 148 -4.92 11.16 -1.15
C THR A 148 -5.71 11.14 0.15
N ALA A 149 -7.00 11.45 0.11
CA ALA A 149 -7.84 11.69 1.28
C ALA A 149 -8.15 10.45 2.14
N PRO A 150 -8.44 9.26 1.58
CA PRO A 150 -8.86 8.11 2.39
C PRO A 150 -7.67 7.39 3.05
N VAL A 151 -6.78 8.13 3.70
CA VAL A 151 -5.60 7.60 4.40
C VAL A 151 -5.97 6.80 5.66
N GLY A 152 -7.21 6.93 6.15
CA GLY A 152 -7.69 6.26 7.36
C GLY A 152 -7.51 4.74 7.34
N MET A 153 -7.63 4.11 6.17
CA MET A 153 -7.37 2.67 6.01
C MET A 153 -5.89 2.32 6.23
N LEU A 154 -4.95 3.14 5.73
CA LEU A 154 -3.52 2.93 5.95
C LEU A 154 -3.14 3.17 7.41
N VAL A 155 -3.75 4.18 8.05
CA VAL A 155 -3.58 4.40 9.50
C VAL A 155 -4.13 3.22 10.30
N ALA A 156 -5.32 2.73 9.97
CA ALA A 156 -5.93 1.57 10.64
C ALA A 156 -5.05 0.31 10.47
N GLN A 157 -4.50 0.09 9.27
CA GLN A 157 -3.53 -0.97 9.01
C GLN A 157 -2.33 -0.85 9.94
N MET A 158 -1.73 0.33 10.06
CA MET A 158 -0.56 0.56 10.94
C MET A 158 -0.89 0.32 12.42
N VAL A 159 -2.04 0.80 12.88
CA VAL A 159 -2.49 0.63 14.27
C VAL A 159 -2.75 -0.84 14.57
N CYS A 160 -3.44 -1.57 13.69
CA CYS A 160 -3.72 -2.99 13.88
C CYS A 160 -2.43 -3.82 13.98
N LEU A 161 -1.45 -3.54 13.11
CA LEU A 161 -0.14 -4.20 13.19
C LEU A 161 0.59 -3.87 14.48
N ALA A 162 0.61 -2.60 14.89
CA ALA A 162 1.28 -2.17 16.10
C ALA A 162 0.68 -2.82 17.36
N LEU A 163 -0.64 -2.88 17.44
CA LEU A 163 -1.35 -3.54 18.54
C LEU A 163 -1.07 -5.04 18.55
N ALA A 164 -1.08 -5.70 17.39
CA ALA A 164 -0.78 -7.13 17.32
C ALA A 164 0.63 -7.45 17.83
N VAL A 165 1.64 -6.65 17.42
CA VAL A 165 3.01 -6.79 17.90
C VAL A 165 3.13 -6.51 19.40
N ARG A 166 2.40 -5.50 19.92
CA ARG A 166 2.41 -5.15 21.35
C ARG A 166 1.80 -6.25 22.21
N LEU A 167 0.73 -6.87 21.73
CA LEU A 167 -0.06 -7.89 22.43
C LEU A 167 0.50 -9.31 22.25
N ASP A 168 1.56 -9.48 21.45
CA ASP A 168 2.21 -10.78 21.28
C ASP A 168 2.87 -11.23 22.60
N ALA A 169 2.19 -12.13 23.32
CA ALA A 169 2.63 -12.63 24.62
C ALA A 169 3.71 -13.72 24.53
N ARG A 170 4.21 -14.04 23.32
CA ARG A 170 5.26 -15.04 23.15
C ARG A 170 6.54 -14.63 23.88
N PRO A 171 7.28 -15.58 24.50
CA PRO A 171 8.60 -15.31 25.05
C PRO A 171 9.58 -14.78 24.00
N LYS A 172 9.47 -15.30 22.77
CA LYS A 172 10.14 -14.82 21.57
C LYS A 172 9.08 -14.25 20.61
N PRO A 173 8.89 -12.93 20.56
CA PRO A 173 7.92 -12.29 19.67
C PRO A 173 8.17 -12.62 18.20
N ILE A 174 7.09 -12.78 17.42
CA ILE A 174 7.20 -13.06 15.98
C ILE A 174 7.90 -11.91 15.24
N PHE A 175 7.48 -10.68 15.55
CA PHE A 175 8.14 -9.46 15.10
C PHE A 175 8.84 -8.76 16.26
N PRO A 176 9.98 -8.09 16.03
CA PRO A 176 10.62 -7.28 17.05
C PRO A 176 9.68 -6.21 17.62
N ARG A 177 9.75 -5.95 18.94
CA ARG A 177 8.84 -5.01 19.61
C ARG A 177 8.90 -3.58 19.07
N TRP A 178 10.04 -3.16 18.51
CA TRP A 178 10.18 -1.84 17.89
C TRP A 178 9.28 -1.65 16.67
N VAL A 179 8.86 -2.74 15.99
CA VAL A 179 7.95 -2.70 14.83
C VAL A 179 6.62 -2.06 15.21
N ALA A 180 6.18 -2.17 16.48
CA ALA A 180 4.99 -1.50 16.95
C ALA A 180 5.13 0.03 16.94
N ALA A 181 6.23 0.55 17.50
CA ALA A 181 6.49 1.99 17.52
C ALA A 181 6.73 2.53 16.10
N PHE A 182 7.47 1.79 15.27
CA PHE A 182 7.69 2.12 13.87
C PHE A 182 6.38 2.21 13.07
N SER A 183 5.50 1.22 13.19
CA SER A 183 4.21 1.22 12.49
C SER A 183 3.35 2.41 12.92
N LEU A 184 3.30 2.73 14.22
CA LEU A 184 2.57 3.92 14.70
C LEU A 184 3.19 5.22 14.17
N ALA A 185 4.52 5.33 14.11
CA ALA A 185 5.20 6.49 13.54
C ALA A 185 4.86 6.68 12.05
N VAL A 186 4.85 5.60 11.27
CA VAL A 186 4.40 5.61 9.86
C VAL A 186 2.95 6.08 9.78
N GLY A 187 2.05 5.49 10.57
CA GLY A 187 0.64 5.88 10.57
C GLY A 187 0.44 7.36 10.93
N ALA A 188 1.15 7.86 11.94
CA ALA A 188 1.10 9.26 12.35
C ALA A 188 1.65 10.20 11.27
N ALA A 189 2.70 9.81 10.54
CA ALA A 189 3.24 10.59 9.43
C ALA A 189 2.25 10.69 8.24
N MET A 190 1.43 9.66 8.02
CA MET A 190 0.46 9.61 6.92
C MET A 190 -0.87 10.29 7.27
N ALA A 191 -1.29 10.27 8.54
CA ALA A 191 -2.60 10.75 8.99
C ALA A 191 -2.97 12.18 8.53
N PRO A 192 -2.06 13.18 8.51
CA PRO A 192 -2.40 14.53 8.08
C PRO A 192 -2.89 14.63 6.63
N ALA A 193 -2.59 13.66 5.77
CA ALA A 193 -3.06 13.63 4.39
C ALA A 193 -4.60 13.55 4.27
N ALA A 194 -5.29 13.11 5.33
CA ALA A 194 -6.76 13.12 5.41
C ALA A 194 -7.34 14.53 5.21
N CYS A 195 -6.59 15.57 5.61
CA CYS A 195 -7.03 16.96 5.50
C CYS A 195 -6.86 17.54 4.09
N SER A 196 -6.32 16.78 3.13
CA SER A 196 -6.08 17.26 1.76
C SER A 196 -7.33 17.73 1.02
N VAL A 197 -8.51 17.24 1.39
CA VAL A 197 -9.80 17.70 0.85
C VAL A 197 -10.14 19.15 1.24
N ILE A 198 -9.52 19.69 2.28
CA ILE A 198 -9.85 21.02 2.83
C ILE A 198 -8.99 22.11 2.16
N PHE A 199 -7.78 21.77 1.73
CA PHE A 199 -6.77 22.74 1.30
C PHE A 199 -6.53 22.69 -0.21
N ARG A 200 -6.57 23.86 -0.86
CA ARG A 200 -6.23 24.02 -2.28
C ARG A 200 -4.78 24.45 -2.52
N SER A 201 -4.06 24.82 -1.47
CA SER A 201 -2.65 25.23 -1.53
C SER A 201 -1.95 24.92 -0.20
N GLY A 202 -0.61 24.99 -0.21
CA GLY A 202 0.21 24.77 0.98
C GLY A 202 0.55 23.29 1.22
N PRO A 203 1.16 22.97 2.38
CA PRO A 203 1.75 21.65 2.64
C PRO A 203 0.72 20.52 2.74
N LEU A 204 -0.53 20.86 3.10
CA LEU A 204 -1.63 19.91 3.27
C LEU A 204 -2.50 19.73 2.02
N ALA A 205 -2.36 20.57 0.99
CA ALA A 205 -3.02 20.32 -0.30
C ALA A 205 -2.58 18.97 -0.87
N TRP A 206 -3.36 18.36 -1.76
CA TRP A 206 -3.03 17.01 -2.28
C TRP A 206 -1.66 16.93 -2.97
N ASN A 207 -1.16 18.05 -3.52
CA ASN A 207 0.15 18.17 -4.14
C ASN A 207 1.25 18.61 -3.16
N GLY A 208 0.90 18.89 -1.91
CA GLY A 208 1.78 19.41 -0.88
C GLY A 208 2.74 18.36 -0.30
N VAL A 209 3.79 18.85 0.36
CA VAL A 209 4.85 18.01 0.95
C VAL A 209 4.30 17.01 1.96
N VAL A 210 3.30 17.40 2.77
CA VAL A 210 2.76 16.52 3.81
C VAL A 210 1.84 15.47 3.20
N SER A 211 0.85 15.88 2.41
CA SER A 211 -0.17 14.97 1.89
C SER A 211 0.34 14.03 0.80
N PHE A 212 1.31 14.47 -0.01
CA PHE A 212 1.90 13.66 -1.06
C PHE A 212 3.19 12.99 -0.63
N TRP A 213 4.25 13.78 -0.40
CA TRP A 213 5.62 13.26 -0.26
C TRP A 213 5.86 12.52 1.05
N ILE A 214 5.48 13.09 2.19
CA ILE A 214 5.62 12.41 3.49
C ILE A 214 4.78 11.14 3.50
N ARG A 215 3.55 11.18 2.99
CA ARG A 215 2.68 10.01 2.94
C ARG A 215 3.28 8.87 2.11
N ILE A 216 3.71 9.15 0.89
CA ILE A 216 4.30 8.14 -0.01
C ILE A 216 5.64 7.65 0.56
N GLY A 217 6.48 8.56 1.06
CA GLY A 217 7.76 8.21 1.67
C GLY A 217 7.61 7.33 2.91
N ALA A 218 6.64 7.63 3.78
CA ALA A 218 6.34 6.84 4.96
C ALA A 218 5.86 5.43 4.59
N PHE A 219 4.99 5.31 3.57
CA PHE A 219 4.53 4.01 3.10
C PHE A 219 5.64 3.21 2.42
N ALA A 220 6.49 3.84 1.61
CA ALA A 220 7.65 3.20 1.00
C ALA A 220 8.66 2.71 2.06
N ALA A 221 8.93 3.53 3.08
CA ALA A 221 9.76 3.14 4.22
C ALA A 221 9.15 1.95 4.97
N PHE A 222 7.82 1.92 5.17
CA PHE A 222 7.12 0.79 5.74
C PHE A 222 7.34 -0.50 4.94
N LEU A 223 7.13 -0.47 3.62
CA LEU A 223 7.34 -1.63 2.75
C LEU A 223 8.79 -2.14 2.82
N LEU A 224 9.76 -1.24 2.73
CA LEU A 224 11.19 -1.58 2.77
C LEU A 224 11.56 -2.24 4.10
N VAL A 225 11.19 -1.61 5.21
CA VAL A 225 11.51 -2.12 6.55
C VAL A 225 10.79 -3.45 6.80
N MET A 226 9.51 -3.55 6.45
CA MET A 226 8.73 -4.76 6.65
C MET A 226 9.19 -5.92 5.77
N PHE A 227 9.75 -5.67 4.58
CA PHE A 227 10.39 -6.72 3.79
C PHE A 227 11.45 -7.47 4.59
N PHE A 228 12.37 -6.75 5.23
CA PHE A 228 13.44 -7.37 6.03
C PHE A 228 12.91 -8.01 7.32
N VAL A 229 11.94 -7.38 7.98
CA VAL A 229 11.31 -7.92 9.19
C VAL A 229 10.59 -9.25 8.89
N VAL A 230 9.79 -9.30 7.83
CA VAL A 230 9.07 -10.50 7.40
C VAL A 230 10.05 -11.57 6.94
N ARG A 231 11.06 -11.21 6.16
CA ARG A 231 12.14 -12.13 5.76
C ARG A 231 12.82 -12.79 6.97
N ALA A 232 13.16 -12.01 7.99
CA ALA A 232 13.76 -12.52 9.21
C ALA A 232 12.80 -13.45 9.99
N ALA A 233 11.50 -13.13 10.01
CA ALA A 233 10.49 -13.98 10.62
C ALA A 233 10.32 -15.32 9.87
N LEU A 234 10.36 -15.30 8.53
CA LEU A 234 10.32 -16.51 7.71
C LEU A 234 11.56 -17.38 7.93
N LEU A 235 12.76 -16.80 7.94
CA LEU A 235 14.01 -17.54 8.22
C LEU A 235 13.95 -18.25 9.57
N ARG A 236 13.44 -17.58 10.62
CA ARG A 236 13.23 -18.21 11.93
C ARG A 236 12.20 -19.34 11.87
N GLN A 237 11.13 -19.16 11.10
CA GLN A 237 10.11 -20.19 10.90
C GLN A 237 10.68 -21.42 10.18
N GLU A 238 11.59 -21.26 9.22
CA GLU A 238 12.23 -22.41 8.56
C GLU A 238 13.06 -23.22 9.54
N ILE A 239 13.84 -22.55 10.41
CA ILE A 239 14.65 -23.22 11.43
C ILE A 239 13.76 -23.98 12.43
N GLU A 240 12.65 -23.37 12.85
CA GLU A 240 11.67 -24.01 13.73
C GLU A 240 11.03 -25.26 13.09
N CYS A 241 10.74 -25.23 11.79
CA CYS A 241 10.18 -26.38 11.08
C CYS A 241 11.24 -27.45 10.72
N GLY A 242 12.47 -27.04 10.38
CA GLY A 242 13.56 -27.94 10.00
C GLY A 242 14.22 -28.63 11.19
N GLY A 243 14.18 -28.05 12.39
CA GLY A 243 14.61 -28.71 13.63
C GLY A 243 13.57 -29.64 14.25
N ALA A 244 12.37 -29.70 13.67
CA ALA A 244 11.27 -30.58 14.09
C ALA A 244 11.12 -31.82 13.19
N ALA A 245 11.96 -31.95 12.16
CA ALA A 245 12.06 -33.10 11.24
C ALA A 245 13.36 -33.86 11.51
#